data_AF-A0A2V8NRZ3-F1
#
_entry.id   AF-A0A2V8NRZ3-F1
#
_cell.length_a   1.000
_cell.length_b   1.000
_cell.length_c   1.000
_cell.angle_alpha   90.00
_cell.angle_beta   90.00
_cell.angle_gamma   90.00
#
_symmetry.space_group_name_H-M   'P 1'
#
loop_
_entity.id
_entity.type
_entity.pdbx_description
1 polymer ?
#
loop_
_entity_poly.entity_id
_entity_poly.type
_entity_poly.pdbx_seq_one_letter_code
_entity_poly.pdbx_strand_id
1 'polypeptide(L)'
;MYRKSISLVLVLACLALLAGCGKKDDQISTFISDVNSFTDELVKKVDAAPNPSQGLDDAQSYLDSRKSEIKGKFDSIKNIGENQVTEDTKKKLQENMFQDGMKVGQLTAKYGSDPELSPKVKKLTQDFQDLFKM
;
A
#
# COMPACT_ATOMS: atom_id res chain seq x y z
N MET A 1 46.01 -32.12 -14.78
CA MET A 1 45.69 -30.70 -15.10
C MET A 1 44.23 -30.38 -14.70
N TYR A 2 43.88 -30.39 -13.40
CA TYR A 2 42.48 -30.22 -12.95
C TYR A 2 42.25 -28.98 -12.07
N ARG A 3 43.05 -27.92 -12.26
CA ARG A 3 42.98 -26.70 -11.43
C ARG A 3 42.16 -25.54 -12.01
N LYS A 4 41.56 -25.67 -13.20
CA LYS A 4 40.88 -24.55 -13.88
C LYS A 4 39.35 -24.60 -13.88
N SER A 5 38.73 -25.71 -13.45
CA SER A 5 37.28 -25.90 -13.60
C SER A 5 36.44 -25.48 -12.39
N ILE A 6 37.07 -25.10 -11.27
CA ILE A 6 36.34 -24.75 -10.02
C ILE A 6 35.93 -23.26 -9.99
N SER A 7 36.65 -22.38 -10.68
CA SER A 7 36.33 -20.93 -10.69
C SER A 7 35.08 -20.56 -11.49
N LEU A 8 34.60 -21.41 -12.42
CA LEU A 8 33.47 -21.05 -13.28
C LEU A 8 32.11 -21.24 -12.58
N VAL A 9 32.01 -22.17 -11.62
CA VAL A 9 30.76 -22.48 -10.92
C VAL A 9 30.41 -21.41 -9.87
N LEU A 10 31.41 -20.75 -9.29
CA LEU A 10 31.20 -19.71 -8.27
C LEU A 10 30.66 -18.39 -8.86
N VAL A 11 31.02 -18.05 -10.10
CA VAL A 11 30.58 -16.80 -10.76
C VAL A 11 29.13 -16.89 -11.24
N LEU A 12 28.68 -18.08 -11.66
CA LEU A 12 27.30 -18.28 -12.13
C LEU A 12 26.28 -18.25 -10.96
N ALA A 13 26.71 -18.67 -9.75
CA ALA A 13 25.88 -18.59 -8.55
C ALA A 13 25.65 -17.14 -8.06
N CYS A 14 26.63 -16.24 -8.24
CA CYS A 14 26.47 -14.82 -7.89
C CYS A 14 25.55 -14.05 -8.84
N LEU A 15 25.45 -14.46 -10.12
CA LEU A 15 24.54 -13.82 -11.09
C LEU A 15 23.08 -14.21 -10.87
N ALA A 16 22.80 -15.38 -10.30
CA ALA A 16 21.44 -15.78 -9.92
C ALA A 16 20.89 -14.99 -8.72
N LEU A 17 21.77 -14.46 -7.85
CA LEU A 17 21.37 -13.59 -6.73
C LEU A 17 20.95 -12.18 -7.18
N LEU A 18 21.49 -11.69 -8.31
CA LEU A 18 21.13 -10.38 -8.86
C LEU A 18 19.78 -10.39 -9.61
N ALA A 19 19.33 -11.56 -10.10
CA ALA A 19 18.03 -11.69 -10.76
C ALA A 19 16.83 -11.67 -9.80
N GLY A 20 17.07 -11.80 -8.49
CA GLY A 20 16.05 -11.76 -7.43
C GLY A 20 15.74 -10.36 -6.90
N CYS A 21 16.73 -9.45 -6.91
CA CYS A 21 16.64 -8.10 -6.33
C CYS A 21 15.81 -7.08 -7.14
N GLY A 22 15.14 -7.47 -8.22
CA GLY A 22 14.23 -6.59 -8.97
C GLY A 22 12.76 -6.92 -8.74
N LYS A 23 12.42 -8.21 -8.71
CA LYS A 23 11.01 -8.65 -8.72
C LYS A 23 10.24 -8.29 -7.46
N LYS A 24 10.91 -8.26 -6.30
CA LYS A 24 10.30 -7.88 -5.02
C LYS A 24 10.14 -6.37 -4.89
N ASP A 25 11.14 -5.61 -5.34
CA ASP A 25 11.04 -4.16 -5.43
C ASP A 25 9.92 -3.71 -6.40
N ASP A 26 9.76 -4.38 -7.54
CA ASP A 26 8.68 -4.11 -8.49
C ASP A 26 7.28 -4.45 -7.92
N GLN A 27 7.18 -5.55 -7.16
CA GLN A 27 5.95 -5.94 -6.45
C GLN A 27 5.53 -4.87 -5.44
N ILE A 28 6.47 -4.39 -4.61
CA ILE A 28 6.20 -3.33 -3.64
C ILE A 28 5.88 -2.02 -4.34
N SER A 29 6.60 -1.66 -5.40
CA SER A 29 6.36 -0.41 -6.15
C SER A 29 4.97 -0.39 -6.79
N THR A 30 4.53 -1.53 -7.33
CA THR A 30 3.18 -1.69 -7.88
C THR A 30 2.14 -1.57 -6.78
N PHE A 31 2.35 -2.24 -5.64
CA PHE A 31 1.47 -2.12 -4.47
C PHE A 31 1.34 -0.66 -4.00
N ILE A 32 2.45 0.08 -3.88
CA ILE A 32 2.44 1.49 -3.51
C ILE A 32 1.59 2.30 -4.50
N SER A 33 1.80 2.12 -5.79
CA SER A 33 1.03 2.84 -6.82
C SER A 33 -0.46 2.54 -6.74
N ASP A 34 -0.82 1.28 -6.48
CA ASP A 34 -2.20 0.84 -6.36
C ASP A 34 -2.89 1.43 -5.13
N VAL A 35 -2.20 1.42 -3.98
CA VAL A 35 -2.75 2.00 -2.73
C VAL A 35 -2.84 3.52 -2.81
N ASN A 36 -1.85 4.19 -3.39
CA ASN A 36 -1.92 5.65 -3.62
C ASN A 36 -3.13 6.01 -4.48
N SER A 37 -3.31 5.32 -5.62
CA SER A 37 -4.42 5.57 -6.53
C SER A 37 -5.77 5.24 -5.90
N PHE A 38 -5.83 4.15 -5.12
CA PHE A 38 -7.00 3.77 -4.35
C PHE A 38 -7.35 4.84 -3.30
N THR A 39 -6.38 5.33 -2.55
CA THR A 39 -6.57 6.36 -1.52
C THR A 39 -6.98 7.69 -2.14
N ASP A 40 -6.36 8.10 -3.24
CA ASP A 40 -6.70 9.35 -3.94
C ASP A 40 -8.14 9.33 -4.45
N GLU A 41 -8.59 8.23 -5.05
CA GLU A 41 -9.98 8.10 -5.50
C GLU A 41 -10.96 8.08 -4.32
N LEU A 42 -10.60 7.46 -3.20
CA LEU A 42 -11.41 7.44 -1.98
C LEU A 42 -11.62 8.85 -1.42
N VAL A 43 -10.54 9.64 -1.29
CA VAL A 43 -10.60 11.04 -0.81
C VAL A 43 -11.35 11.92 -1.80
N LYS A 44 -11.09 11.74 -3.11
CA LYS A 44 -11.78 12.48 -4.16
C LYS A 44 -13.29 12.29 -4.13
N LYS A 45 -13.79 11.09 -3.82
CA LYS A 45 -15.25 10.86 -3.67
C LYS A 45 -15.86 11.71 -2.56
N VAL A 46 -15.12 11.97 -1.48
CA VAL A 46 -15.58 12.84 -0.40
C VAL A 46 -15.49 14.30 -0.79
N ASP A 47 -14.35 14.74 -1.33
CA ASP A 47 -14.07 16.15 -1.59
C ASP A 47 -14.81 16.71 -2.82
N ALA A 48 -15.11 15.88 -3.82
CA ALA A 48 -15.85 16.29 -5.02
C ALA A 48 -17.38 16.23 -4.84
N ALA A 49 -17.87 15.64 -3.75
CA ALA A 49 -19.31 15.51 -3.53
C ALA A 49 -19.93 16.86 -3.13
N PRO A 50 -21.08 17.25 -3.74
CA PRO A 50 -21.83 18.43 -3.30
C PRO A 50 -22.33 18.32 -1.84
N ASN A 51 -22.51 17.08 -1.37
CA ASN A 51 -22.92 16.76 -0.01
C ASN A 51 -21.86 15.83 0.62
N PRO A 52 -21.20 16.24 1.71
CA PRO A 52 -20.18 15.43 2.39
C PRO A 52 -20.69 14.07 2.90
N SER A 53 -21.95 13.98 3.34
CA SER A 53 -22.55 12.73 3.81
C SER A 53 -22.65 11.71 2.68
N GLN A 54 -23.09 12.15 1.49
CA GLN A 54 -23.13 11.31 0.30
C GLN A 54 -21.72 10.95 -0.17
N GLY A 55 -20.78 11.90 -0.16
CA GLY A 55 -19.38 11.63 -0.52
C GLY A 55 -18.72 10.59 0.38
N LEU A 56 -19.02 10.60 1.69
CA LEU A 56 -18.56 9.57 2.63
C LEU A 56 -19.20 8.20 2.35
N ASP A 57 -20.48 8.14 1.95
CA ASP A 57 -21.13 6.89 1.56
C ASP A 57 -20.55 6.31 0.26
N ASP A 58 -20.26 7.18 -0.71
CA ASP A 58 -19.64 6.80 -1.98
C ASP A 58 -18.20 6.32 -1.77
N ALA A 59 -17.43 7.01 -0.92
CA ALA A 59 -16.09 6.61 -0.53
C ALA A 59 -16.08 5.26 0.21
N GLN A 60 -17.03 5.04 1.12
CA GLN A 60 -17.20 3.78 1.82
C GLN A 60 -17.55 2.65 0.85
N SER A 61 -18.49 2.86 -0.05
CA SER A 61 -18.88 1.88 -1.07
C SER A 61 -17.71 1.52 -1.99
N TYR A 62 -16.88 2.51 -2.35
CA TYR A 62 -15.66 2.29 -3.11
C TYR A 62 -14.65 1.46 -2.33
N LEU A 63 -14.40 1.80 -1.06
CA LEU A 63 -13.54 0.99 -0.18
C LEU A 63 -14.05 -0.45 -0.13
N ASP A 64 -15.34 -0.66 0.12
CA ASP A 64 -15.94 -1.99 0.23
C ASP A 64 -15.83 -2.80 -1.07
N SER A 65 -15.89 -2.14 -2.23
CA SER A 65 -15.73 -2.80 -3.53
C SER A 65 -14.29 -3.24 -3.84
N ARG A 66 -13.29 -2.54 -3.28
CA ARG A 66 -11.85 -2.78 -3.56
C ARG A 66 -11.10 -3.42 -2.41
N LYS A 67 -11.67 -3.48 -1.20
CA LYS A 67 -10.97 -3.93 0.01
C LYS A 67 -10.33 -5.31 -0.13
N SER A 68 -11.02 -6.26 -0.78
CA SER A 68 -10.49 -7.62 -0.97
C SER A 68 -9.29 -7.63 -1.91
N GLU A 69 -9.30 -6.80 -2.95
CA GLU A 69 -8.18 -6.67 -3.88
C GLU A 69 -6.97 -6.05 -3.20
N ILE A 70 -7.16 -4.89 -2.55
CA ILE A 70 -6.08 -4.17 -1.86
C ILE A 70 -5.48 -5.01 -0.74
N LYS A 71 -6.33 -5.66 0.06
CA LYS A 71 -5.88 -6.57 1.11
C LYS A 71 -5.11 -7.76 0.54
N GLY A 72 -5.57 -8.35 -0.56
CA GLY A 72 -4.84 -9.43 -1.24
C GLY A 72 -3.45 -9.00 -1.70
N LYS A 73 -3.31 -7.79 -2.24
CA LYS A 73 -2.00 -7.24 -2.62
C LYS A 73 -1.12 -6.99 -1.38
N PHE A 74 -1.67 -6.44 -0.30
CA PHE A 74 -0.95 -6.29 0.96
C PHE A 74 -0.46 -7.63 1.51
N ASP A 75 -1.34 -8.64 1.56
CA ASP A 75 -1.02 -9.98 2.02
C ASP A 75 0.08 -10.66 1.18
N SER A 76 0.20 -10.29 -0.11
CA SER A 76 1.27 -10.79 -0.99
C SER A 76 2.65 -10.20 -0.69
N ILE A 77 2.71 -9.01 -0.06
CA ILE A 77 3.96 -8.30 0.22
C ILE A 77 4.33 -8.26 1.71
N LYS A 78 3.39 -8.43 2.63
CA LYS A 78 3.63 -8.25 4.09
C LYS A 78 4.69 -9.17 4.69
N ASN A 79 4.97 -10.29 4.02
CA ASN A 79 5.98 -11.27 4.43
C ASN A 79 7.29 -11.15 3.64
N ILE A 80 7.46 -10.12 2.80
CA ILE A 80 8.73 -9.84 2.15
C ILE A 80 9.70 -9.39 3.25
N GLY A 81 10.67 -10.25 3.55
CA GLY A 81 11.67 -9.99 4.58
C GLY A 81 12.55 -8.80 4.22
N GLU A 82 13.07 -8.12 5.24
CA GLU A 82 13.83 -6.88 5.08
C GLU A 82 15.04 -7.01 4.14
N ASN A 83 15.67 -8.17 4.06
CA ASN A 83 16.83 -8.37 3.18
C ASN A 83 16.46 -8.73 1.73
N GLN A 84 15.18 -8.76 1.37
CA GLN A 84 14.68 -9.14 0.04
C GLN A 84 14.37 -7.95 -0.87
N VAL A 85 14.48 -6.73 -0.37
CA VAL A 85 14.22 -5.48 -1.11
C VAL A 85 15.24 -4.42 -0.73
N THR A 86 15.39 -3.43 -1.60
CA THR A 86 16.31 -2.31 -1.37
C THR A 86 15.82 -1.39 -0.24
N GLU A 87 16.75 -0.70 0.43
CA GLU A 87 16.42 0.31 1.44
C GLU A 87 15.53 1.42 0.87
N ASP A 88 15.77 1.83 -0.38
CA ASP A 88 14.96 2.83 -1.08
C ASP A 88 13.50 2.39 -1.21
N THR A 89 13.26 1.11 -1.54
CA THR A 89 11.90 0.56 -1.64
C THR A 89 11.22 0.49 -0.28
N LYS A 90 11.93 0.09 0.78
CA LYS A 90 11.38 0.10 2.15
C LYS A 90 10.95 1.51 2.56
N LYS A 91 11.83 2.49 2.34
CA LYS A 91 11.57 3.89 2.66
C LYS A 91 10.36 4.40 1.90
N LYS A 92 10.28 4.14 0.58
CA LYS A 92 9.12 4.50 -0.24
C LYS A 92 7.83 3.86 0.29
N LEU A 93 7.86 2.59 0.65
CA LEU A 93 6.68 1.91 1.20
C LEU A 93 6.21 2.59 2.49
N GLN A 94 7.12 2.86 3.42
CA GLN A 94 6.80 3.53 4.68
C GLN A 94 6.25 4.94 4.46
N GLU A 95 6.91 5.74 3.62
CA GLU A 95 6.51 7.13 3.33
C GLU A 95 5.13 7.19 2.68
N ASN A 96 4.87 6.34 1.67
CA ASN A 96 3.59 6.35 0.97
C ASN A 96 2.47 5.82 1.86
N MET A 97 2.72 4.77 2.66
CA MET A 97 1.73 4.28 3.61
C MET A 97 1.37 5.33 4.67
N PHE A 98 2.37 6.07 5.16
CA PHE A 98 2.13 7.20 6.05
C PHE A 98 1.33 8.32 5.37
N GLN A 99 1.71 8.71 4.15
CA GLN A 99 1.02 9.77 3.41
C GLN A 99 -0.43 9.41 3.11
N ASP A 100 -0.71 8.19 2.68
CA ASP A 100 -2.07 7.73 2.41
C ASP A 100 -2.90 7.64 3.69
N GLY A 101 -2.31 7.12 4.78
CA GLY A 101 -2.94 7.17 6.10
C GLY A 101 -3.28 8.59 6.53
N MET A 102 -2.40 9.55 6.27
CA MET A 102 -2.64 10.98 6.56
C MET A 102 -3.76 11.56 5.71
N LYS A 103 -3.84 11.25 4.41
CA LYS A 103 -4.93 11.71 3.54
C LYS A 103 -6.30 11.28 4.07
N VAL A 104 -6.45 10.00 4.44
CA VAL A 104 -7.69 9.49 5.04
C VAL A 104 -7.93 10.12 6.42
N GLY A 105 -6.88 10.25 7.23
CA GLY A 105 -6.94 10.90 8.55
C GLY A 105 -7.38 12.36 8.50
N GLN A 106 -7.04 13.09 7.44
CA GLN A 106 -7.50 14.47 7.22
C GLN A 106 -9.02 14.55 7.05
N LEU A 107 -9.67 13.52 6.50
CA LEU A 107 -11.14 13.47 6.48
C LEU A 107 -11.70 13.43 7.90
N THR A 108 -11.10 12.64 8.80
CA THR A 108 -11.48 12.62 10.22
C THR A 108 -11.22 13.97 10.88
N ALA A 109 -10.12 14.66 10.57
CA ALA A 109 -9.88 16.01 11.09
C ALA A 109 -10.95 17.00 10.61
N LYS A 110 -11.42 16.87 9.36
CA LYS A 110 -12.40 17.75 8.74
C LYS A 110 -13.83 17.51 9.22
N TYR A 111 -14.22 16.25 9.41
CA TYR A 111 -15.62 15.85 9.68
C TYR A 111 -15.83 15.14 11.02
N GLY A 112 -14.77 14.88 11.79
CA GLY A 112 -14.82 14.06 13.00
C GLY A 112 -15.57 14.70 14.18
N SER A 113 -15.75 16.02 14.16
CA SER A 113 -16.51 16.78 15.17
C SER A 113 -17.98 17.00 14.78
N ASP A 114 -18.37 16.69 13.54
CA ASP A 114 -19.74 16.82 13.07
C ASP A 114 -20.58 15.62 13.55
N PRO A 115 -21.69 15.82 14.28
CA PRO A 115 -22.47 14.71 14.84
C PRO A 115 -23.05 13.74 13.80
N GLU A 116 -23.38 14.22 12.60
CA GLU A 116 -23.98 13.40 11.54
C GLU A 116 -22.91 12.70 10.70
N LEU A 117 -21.76 13.35 10.48
CA LEU A 117 -20.69 12.83 9.63
C LEU A 117 -19.63 12.04 10.41
N SER A 118 -19.44 12.32 11.70
CA SER A 118 -18.42 11.68 12.56
C SER A 118 -18.50 10.16 12.55
N PRO A 119 -19.69 9.50 12.66
CA PRO A 119 -19.76 8.05 12.58
C PRO A 119 -19.28 7.49 11.24
N LYS A 120 -19.62 8.17 10.14
CA LYS A 120 -19.27 7.74 8.78
C LYS A 120 -17.77 7.86 8.53
N VAL A 121 -17.17 9.01 8.87
CA VAL A 121 -15.74 9.23 8.62
C VAL A 121 -14.86 8.38 9.54
N LYS A 122 -15.31 8.11 10.78
CA LYS A 122 -14.62 7.16 11.67
C LYS A 122 -14.66 5.74 11.12
N LYS A 123 -15.82 5.28 10.63
CA LYS A 123 -15.93 3.97 9.99
C LYS A 123 -15.02 3.86 8.77
N LEU A 124 -15.07 4.84 7.86
CA LEU A 124 -14.22 4.87 6.67
C LEU A 124 -12.72 4.81 7.02
N THR A 125 -12.31 5.59 8.02
CA THR A 125 -10.92 5.62 8.50
C THR A 125 -10.52 4.29 9.14
N GLN A 126 -11.38 3.71 9.96
CA GLN A 126 -11.11 2.43 10.61
C GLN A 126 -11.03 1.29 9.60
N ASP A 127 -11.99 1.20 8.67
CA ASP A 127 -12.01 0.18 7.62
C ASP A 127 -10.77 0.28 6.72
N PHE A 128 -10.30 1.50 6.42
CA PHE A 128 -9.07 1.73 5.68
C PHE A 128 -7.85 1.23 6.45
N GLN A 129 -7.75 1.54 7.75
CA GLN A 129 -6.65 1.06 8.60
C GLN A 129 -6.67 -0.46 8.73
N ASP A 130 -7.86 -1.07 8.81
CA ASP A 130 -8.04 -2.51 8.93
C ASP A 130 -7.52 -3.29 7.71
N LEU A 131 -7.37 -2.65 6.54
CA LEU A 131 -6.74 -3.27 5.36
C LEU A 131 -5.29 -3.68 5.62
N PHE A 132 -4.59 -2.93 6.46
CA PHE A 132 -3.14 -3.03 6.65
C PHE A 132 -2.75 -3.51 8.05
N LYS A 133 -3.73 -3.90 8.87
CA LYS A 133 -3.45 -4.55 10.17
C LYS A 133 -2.82 -5.93 9.92
N MET A 134 -1.78 -6.22 10.71
CA MET A 134 -1.08 -7.50 10.70
C MET A 134 -1.83 -8.55 11.52
#